data_AF-A0A9D0HFG3-F1
#
_entry.id   AF-A0A9D0HFG3-F1
#
_cell.length_a   1.000
_cell.length_b   1.000
_cell.length_c   1.000
_cell.angle_alpha   90.00
_cell.angle_beta   90.00
_cell.angle_gamma   90.00
#
_symmetry.space_group_name_H-M   'P 1'
#
loop_
_entity.id
_entity.type
_entity.pdbx_description
1 polymer ?
#
loop_
_entity_poly.entity_id
_entity_poly.type
_entity_poly.pdbx_seq_one_letter_code
_entity_poly.pdbx_strand_id
1 'polypeptide(L)'
;DATNEEMWVEGGKYGSVDPCFPSKVVQAHIHNLLFRHHEERPLNYIFFPILMNVPNFLDNVMDGTSCPIVAGVPNVMKAAFTKEVDFYAARNIEYVDTGLSFSEPFLMAKRMFETWGPRLGITEDESDHAHRQGLMALAAFDSDLQEKGRAILETVEAENRIAILVIGRPYHSDPGINHGIPEEYQLRGFPIVSVRSLPRHPEFLARYFEKGSNPLDINDVWPENYSANSAQKVWAVKYAARHPNIALLDLSSFKCGHDSPTYGLIDSIVDAAQTPYAAQHDLDANRPAGSIKIRVKTYSHSLSMHQEALEDVAAKKEELSRNIDVKRLELLRLKKRQLQQRQLRDSVLQARIDDLANKVASYRVATGAEVAPAAHGLVNLKRKGPGGELVALSKRSASVAPAAPAE
;
A
#
# COMPACT_ATOMS: atom_id res chain seq x y z
N ASP A 1 34.63 36.57 8.78
CA ASP A 1 34.68 35.12 9.10
C ASP A 1 34.71 34.26 7.85
N ALA A 2 35.36 33.09 7.79
CA ALA A 2 34.80 31.89 7.12
C ALA A 2 33.74 31.28 8.08
N THR A 3 32.56 30.73 7.71
CA THR A 3 31.64 31.26 6.70
C THR A 3 31.89 32.73 6.56
N ASN A 4 32.23 33.08 5.32
CA ASN A 4 32.19 34.32 4.57
C ASN A 4 31.43 33.87 3.32
N GLU A 5 30.69 34.67 2.59
CA GLU A 5 31.51 35.31 1.58
C GLU A 5 32.32 36.57 1.94
N GLU A 6 31.97 37.56 2.78
CA GLU A 6 31.98 37.67 4.26
C GLU A 6 30.61 37.62 4.87
N MET A 7 29.79 36.84 4.17
CA MET A 7 28.53 37.44 3.79
C MET A 7 27.48 36.50 3.23
N TRP A 8 27.78 35.23 2.94
CA TRP A 8 26.74 34.25 3.24
C TRP A 8 26.32 34.44 4.72
N VAL A 9 27.31 34.84 5.55
CA VAL A 9 27.33 35.30 6.96
C VAL A 9 26.37 36.41 7.26
N GLU A 10 26.26 37.35 6.36
CA GLU A 10 25.27 38.38 6.52
C GLU A 10 24.00 37.83 5.90
N GLY A 11 24.00 37.49 4.61
CA GLY A 11 22.89 37.50 3.66
C GLY A 11 21.99 36.27 3.58
N GLY A 12 22.43 35.10 4.00
CA GLY A 12 21.50 33.99 4.23
C GLY A 12 20.39 34.37 5.23
N LYS A 13 20.53 35.54 5.90
CA LYS A 13 19.79 36.12 7.04
C LYS A 13 18.28 36.01 7.05
N TYR A 14 17.61 35.63 5.97
CA TYR A 14 16.17 35.39 6.04
C TYR A 14 15.70 34.22 5.16
N GLY A 15 16.61 33.33 4.74
CA GLY A 15 16.38 32.29 3.75
C GLY A 15 15.18 31.38 4.05
N SER A 16 14.22 31.35 3.13
CA SER A 16 13.17 30.33 3.07
C SER A 16 13.78 29.08 2.44
N VAL A 17 14.20 28.11 3.25
CA VAL A 17 14.65 26.80 2.77
C VAL A 17 13.56 26.22 1.87
N ASP A 18 13.90 25.95 0.61
CA ASP A 18 12.93 25.45 -0.37
C ASP A 18 12.60 23.97 -0.07
N PRO A 19 11.42 23.67 0.51
CA PRO A 19 11.13 22.36 1.08
C PRO A 19 10.70 21.37 -0.01
N CYS A 20 10.39 20.13 0.37
CA CYS A 20 9.87 19.14 -0.57
C CYS A 20 8.54 19.59 -1.21
N PHE A 21 8.25 19.08 -2.41
CA PHE A 21 7.06 19.47 -3.16
C PHE A 21 5.74 19.40 -2.34
N PRO A 22 5.44 18.32 -1.58
CA PRO A 22 4.25 18.24 -0.73
C PRO A 22 4.18 19.36 0.31
N SER A 23 5.31 19.77 0.90
CA SER A 23 5.34 20.87 1.87
C SER A 23 4.95 22.21 1.24
N LYS A 24 5.25 22.41 -0.05
CA LYS A 24 4.83 23.61 -0.80
C LYS A 24 3.33 23.57 -1.10
N VAL A 25 2.81 22.39 -1.43
CA VAL A 25 1.38 22.18 -1.72
C VAL A 25 0.52 22.56 -0.51
N VAL A 26 0.99 22.29 0.72
CA VAL A 26 0.28 22.71 1.95
C VAL A 26 0.00 24.22 1.99
N GLN A 27 0.93 25.05 1.53
CA GLN A 27 0.72 26.50 1.48
C GLN A 27 -0.46 26.88 0.59
N ALA A 28 -0.64 26.19 -0.54
CA ALA A 28 -1.78 26.38 -1.43
C ALA A 28 -3.09 25.96 -0.74
N HIS A 29 -3.10 24.87 0.04
CA HIS A 29 -4.28 24.46 0.80
C HIS A 29 -4.65 25.44 1.91
N ILE A 30 -3.67 25.97 2.65
CA ILE A 30 -3.94 26.98 3.69
C ILE A 30 -4.44 28.28 3.06
N HIS A 31 -3.83 28.72 1.96
CA HIS A 31 -4.35 29.84 1.19
C HIS A 31 -5.81 29.57 0.74
N ASN A 32 -6.10 28.39 0.22
CA ASN A 32 -7.46 28.04 -0.20
C ASN A 32 -8.46 28.04 0.98
N LEU A 33 -8.05 27.60 2.17
CA LEU A 33 -8.87 27.68 3.38
C LEU A 33 -9.17 29.15 3.77
N LEU A 34 -8.16 30.02 3.72
CA LEU A 34 -8.27 31.42 4.15
C LEU A 34 -9.04 32.32 3.16
N PHE A 35 -8.84 32.11 1.86
CA PHE A 35 -9.29 33.04 0.81
C PHE A 35 -10.42 32.50 -0.06
N ARG A 36 -10.83 31.24 0.12
CA ARG A 36 -11.99 30.66 -0.60
C ARG A 36 -12.99 30.08 0.40
N HIS A 37 -12.58 29.05 1.14
CA HIS A 37 -13.51 28.34 2.01
C HIS A 37 -14.01 29.19 3.17
N HIS A 38 -13.18 30.04 3.77
CA HIS A 38 -13.62 30.92 4.85
C HIS A 38 -14.65 31.96 4.37
N GLU A 39 -14.55 32.44 3.11
CA GLU A 39 -15.53 33.38 2.54
C GLU A 39 -16.90 32.71 2.31
N GLU A 40 -16.89 31.44 1.91
CA GLU A 40 -18.11 30.65 1.68
C GLU A 40 -18.73 30.15 3.00
N ARG A 41 -17.89 29.67 3.92
CA ARG A 41 -18.28 29.13 5.23
C ARG A 41 -17.25 29.56 6.27
N PRO A 42 -17.61 30.52 7.16
CA PRO A 42 -16.70 31.02 8.17
C PRO A 42 -16.07 29.89 8.99
N LEU A 43 -14.74 29.87 8.99
CA LEU A 43 -13.92 28.96 9.79
C LEU A 43 -13.55 29.65 11.10
N ASN A 44 -13.64 28.94 12.23
CA ASN A 44 -13.15 29.44 13.51
C ASN A 44 -11.71 28.96 13.80
N TYR A 45 -11.37 27.76 13.33
CA TYR A 45 -10.09 27.12 13.60
C TYR A 45 -9.50 26.55 12.31
N ILE A 46 -8.19 26.68 12.15
CA ILE A 46 -7.39 25.87 11.22
C ILE A 46 -6.49 24.98 12.07
N PHE A 47 -6.82 23.69 12.15
CA PHE A 47 -6.04 22.71 12.87
C PHE A 47 -5.03 22.02 11.96
N PHE A 48 -3.76 22.21 12.24
CA PHE A 48 -2.67 21.57 11.52
C PHE A 48 -1.63 21.02 12.50
N PRO A 49 -1.83 19.78 13.02
CA PRO A 49 -1.01 19.25 14.09
C PRO A 49 0.42 18.96 13.65
N ILE A 50 1.36 19.11 14.59
CA ILE A 50 2.75 18.69 14.45
C ILE A 50 2.81 17.21 14.81
N LEU A 51 3.01 16.33 13.83
CA LEU A 51 3.11 14.89 14.06
C LEU A 51 4.57 14.49 14.26
N MET A 52 4.93 14.02 15.47
CA MET A 52 6.31 13.62 15.78
C MET A 52 6.56 12.13 15.47
N ASN A 53 5.65 11.27 15.89
CA ASN A 53 5.66 9.85 15.61
C ASN A 53 4.33 9.45 14.97
N VAL A 54 4.39 8.56 13.99
CA VAL A 54 3.24 8.03 13.28
C VAL A 54 3.20 6.51 13.43
N PRO A 55 2.03 5.87 13.27
CA PRO A 55 1.90 4.43 13.45
C PRO A 55 2.86 3.66 12.55
N ASN A 56 3.54 2.66 13.12
CA ASN A 56 4.36 1.69 12.41
C ASN A 56 3.87 0.28 12.71
N PHE A 57 3.66 -0.53 11.67
CA PHE A 57 3.16 -1.90 11.80
C PHE A 57 4.28 -2.96 11.74
N LEU A 58 5.53 -2.53 11.57
CA LEU A 58 6.68 -3.39 11.50
C LEU A 58 7.21 -3.73 12.89
N ASP A 59 7.79 -4.92 13.01
CA ASP A 59 8.42 -5.40 14.23
C ASP A 59 9.88 -4.96 14.28
N ASN A 60 10.45 -4.86 15.50
CA ASN A 60 11.87 -4.61 15.75
C ASN A 60 12.44 -3.36 15.05
N VAL A 61 11.60 -2.36 14.78
CA VAL A 61 12.06 -1.08 14.23
C VAL A 61 12.73 -0.23 15.31
N MET A 62 13.69 0.58 14.91
CA MET A 62 14.40 1.50 15.79
C MET A 62 13.49 2.61 16.32
N ASP A 63 12.58 3.14 15.49
CA ASP A 63 11.57 4.13 15.89
C ASP A 63 10.43 4.23 14.85
N GLY A 64 9.38 4.97 15.18
CA GLY A 64 8.25 5.33 14.34
C GLY A 64 8.20 6.82 14.00
N THR A 65 9.35 7.48 13.88
CA THR A 65 9.39 8.95 13.66
C THR A 65 8.82 9.36 12.32
N SER A 66 8.14 10.50 12.33
CA SER A 66 7.73 11.19 11.10
C SER A 66 8.92 11.92 10.47
N CYS A 67 8.75 12.42 9.25
CA CYS A 67 9.74 13.27 8.61
C CYS A 67 9.86 14.61 9.39
N PRO A 68 11.07 15.12 9.68
CA PRO A 68 11.26 16.44 10.31
C PRO A 68 10.63 17.58 9.52
N ILE A 69 10.51 17.46 8.20
CA ILE A 69 9.74 18.41 7.39
C ILE A 69 8.27 18.35 7.78
N VAL A 70 7.66 17.16 7.90
CA VAL A 70 6.25 17.00 8.33
C VAL A 70 6.03 17.58 9.73
N ALA A 71 6.96 17.35 10.67
CA ALA A 71 6.90 17.96 11.99
C ALA A 71 7.09 19.49 11.97
N GLY A 72 7.87 20.03 11.01
CA GLY A 72 8.16 21.45 10.88
C GLY A 72 7.12 22.25 10.09
N VAL A 73 6.45 21.66 9.10
CA VAL A 73 5.55 22.38 8.16
C VAL A 73 4.49 23.20 8.90
N PRO A 74 3.81 22.73 9.95
CA PRO A 74 2.83 23.56 10.66
C PRO A 74 3.40 24.90 11.14
N ASN A 75 4.57 24.89 11.77
CA ASN A 75 5.24 26.11 12.24
C ASN A 75 5.66 27.01 11.07
N VAL A 76 6.14 26.42 9.97
CA VAL A 76 6.51 27.18 8.76
C VAL A 76 5.28 27.86 8.16
N MET A 77 4.15 27.17 8.10
CA MET A 77 2.91 27.72 7.56
C MET A 77 2.35 28.81 8.48
N LYS A 78 2.36 28.60 9.79
CA LYS A 78 2.00 29.63 10.78
C LYS A 78 2.81 30.90 10.52
N ALA A 79 4.13 30.79 10.47
CA ALA A 79 5.01 31.92 10.22
C ALA A 79 4.77 32.56 8.84
N ALA A 80 4.57 31.77 7.78
CA ALA A 80 4.35 32.27 6.43
C ALA A 80 3.10 33.16 6.31
N PHE A 81 2.05 32.85 7.06
CA PHE A 81 0.78 33.59 7.06
C PHE A 81 0.62 34.56 8.26
N THR A 82 1.67 34.77 9.06
CA THR A 82 1.71 35.77 10.14
C THR A 82 2.88 36.76 10.06
N LYS A 83 3.91 36.48 9.24
CA LYS A 83 5.16 37.27 9.22
C LYS A 83 4.95 38.73 8.84
N GLU A 84 4.23 39.00 7.74
CA GLU A 84 3.99 40.36 7.24
C GLU A 84 2.61 40.89 7.65
N VAL A 85 1.60 40.02 7.52
CA VAL A 85 0.21 40.27 7.93
C VAL A 85 -0.27 39.01 8.60
N ASP A 86 -0.94 39.14 9.75
CA ASP A 86 -1.64 38.03 10.38
C ASP A 86 -2.97 37.78 9.66
N PHE A 87 -2.92 36.90 8.65
CA PHE A 87 -4.09 36.55 7.85
C PHE A 87 -5.14 35.76 8.66
N TYR A 88 -4.73 35.11 9.76
CA TYR A 88 -5.62 34.37 10.64
C TYR A 88 -6.40 35.33 11.53
N ALA A 89 -5.71 36.22 12.25
CA ALA A 89 -6.33 37.22 13.11
C ALA A 89 -7.24 38.18 12.33
N ALA A 90 -6.84 38.60 11.12
CA ALA A 90 -7.66 39.44 10.25
C ALA A 90 -9.01 38.80 9.87
N ARG A 91 -9.14 37.48 10.00
CA ARG A 91 -10.34 36.68 9.72
C ARG A 91 -10.98 36.09 10.96
N ASN A 92 -10.50 36.43 12.15
CA ASN A 92 -10.95 35.83 13.41
C ASN A 92 -10.85 34.28 13.40
N ILE A 93 -9.78 33.77 12.78
CA ILE A 93 -9.44 32.34 12.74
C ILE A 93 -8.31 32.11 13.74
N GLU A 94 -8.43 31.07 14.56
CA GLU A 94 -7.31 30.60 15.38
C GLU A 94 -6.56 29.46 14.66
N TYR A 95 -5.24 29.63 14.50
CA TYR A 95 -4.37 28.59 13.96
C TYR A 95 -3.83 27.69 15.09
N VAL A 96 -4.12 26.39 15.00
CA VAL A 96 -3.86 25.41 16.06
C VAL A 96 -2.87 24.35 15.55
N ASP A 97 -1.69 24.28 16.17
CA ASP A 97 -0.53 23.48 15.76
C ASP A 97 -0.05 22.47 16.83
N THR A 98 -1.00 21.90 17.58
CA THR A 98 -0.71 20.96 18.68
C THR A 98 0.23 19.83 18.25
N GLY A 99 1.30 19.61 19.03
CA GLY A 99 2.20 18.48 18.86
C GLY A 99 1.55 17.18 19.33
N LEU A 100 1.48 16.20 18.44
CA LEU A 100 0.91 14.88 18.68
C LEU A 100 1.91 13.76 18.37
N SER A 101 1.77 12.65 19.09
CA SER A 101 2.54 11.43 18.88
C SER A 101 1.60 10.23 18.95
N PHE A 102 1.62 9.40 17.92
CA PHE A 102 0.86 8.14 17.92
C PHE A 102 1.53 7.06 18.78
N SER A 103 2.77 7.26 19.24
CA SER A 103 3.46 6.31 20.12
C SER A 103 2.94 6.35 21.56
N GLU A 104 2.29 7.45 21.96
CA GLU A 104 1.83 7.68 23.34
C GLU A 104 0.33 8.03 23.35
N PRO A 105 -0.57 7.04 23.15
CA PRO A 105 -2.00 7.31 22.93
C PRO A 105 -2.67 8.03 24.11
N PHE A 106 -2.31 7.71 25.35
CA PHE A 106 -2.85 8.40 26.53
C PHE A 106 -2.39 9.86 26.61
N LEU A 107 -1.13 10.15 26.27
CA LEU A 107 -0.64 11.52 26.21
C LEU A 107 -1.28 12.29 25.05
N MET A 108 -1.49 11.61 23.91
CA MET A 108 -2.19 12.18 22.77
C MET A 108 -3.64 12.56 23.13
N ALA A 109 -4.37 11.69 23.86
CA ALA A 109 -5.72 11.98 24.35
C ALA A 109 -5.75 13.22 25.26
N LYS A 110 -4.87 13.24 26.27
CA LYS A 110 -4.72 14.39 27.17
C LYS A 110 -4.41 15.69 26.42
N ARG A 111 -3.46 15.67 25.47
CA ARG A 111 -3.14 16.86 24.67
C ARG A 111 -4.29 17.32 23.78
N MET A 112 -5.08 16.39 23.26
CA MET A 112 -6.29 16.71 22.51
C MET A 112 -7.32 17.40 23.41
N PHE A 113 -7.51 16.95 24.65
CA PHE A 113 -8.37 17.64 25.61
C PHE A 113 -7.82 19.03 25.99
N GLU A 114 -6.53 19.14 26.32
CA GLU A 114 -5.90 20.44 26.64
C GLU A 114 -6.03 21.44 25.48
N THR A 115 -6.01 20.95 24.23
CA THR A 115 -6.22 21.76 23.03
C THR A 115 -7.68 22.13 22.85
N TRP A 116 -8.59 21.15 22.85
CA TRP A 116 -9.96 21.35 22.38
C TRP A 116 -10.98 21.62 23.48
N GLY A 117 -10.72 21.19 24.72
CA GLY A 117 -11.59 21.39 25.89
C GLY A 117 -12.00 22.85 26.07
N PRO A 118 -11.05 23.80 26.23
CA PRO A 118 -11.37 25.22 26.36
C PRO A 118 -11.97 25.85 25.10
N ARG A 119 -11.61 25.34 23.91
CA ARG A 119 -12.03 25.91 22.61
C ARG A 119 -13.44 25.51 22.22
N LEU A 120 -13.85 24.28 22.54
CA LEU A 120 -15.15 23.72 22.19
C LEU A 120 -16.11 23.65 23.38
N GLY A 121 -15.65 23.92 24.59
CA GLY A 121 -16.45 23.83 25.81
C GLY A 121 -16.83 22.39 26.16
N ILE A 122 -15.96 21.42 25.84
CA ILE A 122 -16.19 19.99 26.06
C ILE A 122 -15.50 19.51 27.33
N THR A 123 -16.04 18.45 27.92
CA THR A 123 -15.45 17.76 29.08
C THR A 123 -14.31 16.83 28.66
N GLU A 124 -13.48 16.43 29.62
CA GLU A 124 -12.40 15.46 29.39
C GLU A 124 -12.97 14.11 28.94
N ASP A 125 -14.05 13.64 29.57
CA ASP A 125 -14.73 12.39 29.21
C ASP A 125 -15.25 12.38 27.77
N GLU A 126 -15.83 13.48 27.29
CA GLU A 126 -16.27 13.64 25.91
C GLU A 126 -15.09 13.62 24.93
N SER A 127 -14.00 14.32 25.27
CA SER A 127 -12.77 14.35 24.47
C SER A 127 -12.13 12.97 24.36
N ASP A 128 -12.03 12.27 25.48
CA ASP A 128 -11.52 10.91 25.58
C ASP A 128 -12.38 9.91 24.81
N HIS A 129 -13.70 10.05 24.88
CA HIS A 129 -14.61 9.26 24.06
C HIS A 129 -14.36 9.50 22.56
N ALA A 130 -14.29 10.76 22.13
CA ALA A 130 -14.02 11.11 20.73
C ALA A 130 -12.64 10.59 20.26
N HIS A 131 -11.63 10.67 21.11
CA HIS A 131 -10.30 10.13 20.83
C HIS A 131 -10.34 8.61 20.60
N ARG A 132 -11.00 7.85 21.49
CA ARG A 132 -11.16 6.40 21.35
C ARG A 132 -11.92 6.05 20.06
N GLN A 133 -13.00 6.76 19.75
CA GLN A 133 -13.75 6.57 18.50
C GLN A 133 -12.87 6.83 17.27
N GLY A 134 -12.01 7.85 17.30
CA GLY A 134 -11.05 8.13 16.24
C GLY A 134 -10.05 6.99 16.01
N LEU A 135 -9.48 6.43 17.08
CA LEU A 135 -8.57 5.28 16.99
C LEU A 135 -9.29 4.02 16.48
N MET A 136 -10.52 3.76 16.94
CA MET A 136 -11.34 2.65 16.45
C MET A 136 -11.66 2.80 14.95
N ALA A 137 -12.02 4.01 14.51
CA ALA A 137 -12.27 4.29 13.10
C ALA A 137 -11.01 4.10 12.23
N LEU A 138 -9.84 4.51 12.72
CA LEU A 138 -8.57 4.29 12.04
C LEU A 138 -8.26 2.80 11.88
N ALA A 139 -8.45 2.01 12.95
CA ALA A 139 -8.24 0.56 12.91
C ALA A 139 -9.23 -0.14 11.97
N ALA A 140 -10.50 0.28 11.97
CA ALA A 140 -11.52 -0.24 11.06
C ALA A 140 -11.19 0.07 9.59
N PHE A 141 -10.73 1.30 9.31
CA PHE A 141 -10.26 1.71 7.99
C PHE A 141 -9.06 0.86 7.53
N ASP A 142 -8.09 0.62 8.41
CA ASP A 142 -6.94 -0.24 8.10
C ASP A 142 -7.34 -1.68 7.80
N SER A 143 -8.29 -2.23 8.54
CA SER A 143 -8.80 -3.58 8.32
C SER A 143 -9.52 -3.69 6.97
N ASP A 144 -10.40 -2.73 6.65
CA ASP A 144 -11.13 -2.70 5.38
C ASP A 144 -10.17 -2.56 4.19
N LEU A 145 -9.16 -1.70 4.31
CA LEU A 145 -8.17 -1.50 3.25
C LEU A 145 -7.31 -2.75 3.02
N GLN A 146 -6.89 -3.43 4.09
CA GLN A 146 -6.16 -4.70 4.00
C GLN A 146 -7.00 -5.82 3.41
N GLU A 147 -8.30 -5.88 3.73
CA GLU A 147 -9.19 -6.89 3.17
C GLU A 147 -9.41 -6.68 1.66
N LYS A 148 -9.58 -5.42 1.23
CA LYS A 148 -9.63 -5.08 -0.21
C LYS A 148 -8.32 -5.39 -0.92
N GLY A 149 -7.18 -5.04 -0.33
CA GLY A 149 -5.86 -5.36 -0.89
C GLY A 149 -5.65 -6.87 -1.02
N ARG A 150 -6.00 -7.64 0.01
CA ARG A 150 -6.01 -9.11 -0.03
C ARG A 150 -6.86 -9.65 -1.19
N ALA A 151 -8.08 -9.16 -1.35
CA ALA A 151 -8.97 -9.62 -2.40
C ALA A 151 -8.43 -9.30 -3.81
N ILE A 152 -7.82 -8.13 -4.00
CA ILE A 152 -7.13 -7.79 -5.25
C ILE A 152 -6.00 -8.79 -5.52
N LEU A 153 -5.14 -9.04 -4.53
CA LEU A 153 -4.00 -9.94 -4.66
C LEU A 153 -4.44 -11.38 -4.98
N GLU A 154 -5.41 -11.93 -4.23
CA GLU A 154 -5.96 -13.27 -4.49
C GLU A 154 -6.61 -13.37 -5.88
N THR A 155 -7.24 -12.30 -6.36
CA THR A 155 -7.85 -12.26 -7.70
C THR A 155 -6.78 -12.27 -8.79
N VAL A 156 -5.74 -11.44 -8.69
CA VAL A 156 -4.69 -11.39 -9.71
C VAL A 156 -3.86 -12.68 -9.74
N GLU A 157 -3.64 -13.31 -8.58
CA GLU A 157 -3.00 -14.63 -8.52
C GLU A 157 -3.81 -15.71 -9.23
N ALA A 158 -5.13 -15.75 -9.00
CA ALA A 158 -5.99 -16.76 -9.59
C ALA A 158 -6.18 -16.57 -11.10
N GLU A 159 -6.15 -15.32 -11.57
CA GLU A 159 -6.31 -14.97 -12.99
C GLU A 159 -4.95 -14.86 -13.72
N ASN A 160 -3.82 -15.16 -13.08
CA ASN A 160 -2.46 -14.96 -13.60
C ASN A 160 -2.19 -13.51 -14.09
N ARG A 161 -2.85 -12.53 -13.49
CA ARG A 161 -2.71 -11.10 -13.77
C ARG A 161 -1.66 -10.47 -12.86
N ILE A 162 -1.36 -9.19 -13.10
CA ILE A 162 -0.45 -8.40 -12.27
C ILE A 162 -1.22 -7.28 -11.57
N ALA A 163 -0.90 -7.04 -10.30
CA ALA A 163 -1.23 -5.82 -9.59
C ALA A 163 0.01 -4.91 -9.45
N ILE A 164 -0.19 -3.60 -9.52
CA ILE A 164 0.88 -2.63 -9.25
C ILE A 164 0.79 -2.22 -7.78
N LEU A 165 1.87 -2.47 -7.04
CA LEU A 165 2.09 -1.93 -5.72
C LEU A 165 2.76 -0.57 -5.82
N VAL A 166 2.02 0.46 -5.45
CA VAL A 166 2.54 1.83 -5.34
C VAL A 166 3.30 1.96 -4.03
N ILE A 167 4.62 2.08 -4.14
CA ILE A 167 5.49 2.40 -3.00
C ILE A 167 5.70 3.90 -2.98
N GLY A 168 4.98 4.57 -2.08
CA GLY A 168 5.02 6.01 -1.95
C GLY A 168 4.60 6.43 -0.55
N ARG A 169 4.80 7.71 -0.26
CA ARG A 169 4.37 8.35 0.99
C ARG A 169 2.84 8.56 1.00
N PRO A 170 2.19 8.65 2.18
CA PRO A 170 0.73 8.79 2.30
C PRO A 170 0.12 9.93 1.44
N TYR A 171 0.83 11.05 1.32
CA TYR A 171 0.39 12.19 0.52
C TYR A 171 0.31 11.92 -0.99
N HIS A 172 0.94 10.85 -1.51
CA HIS A 172 0.74 10.44 -2.92
C HIS A 172 -0.64 9.79 -3.16
N SER A 173 -1.49 9.70 -2.14
CA SER A 173 -2.91 9.43 -2.33
C SER A 173 -3.65 10.63 -2.94
N ASP A 174 -3.03 11.82 -2.94
CA ASP A 174 -3.55 13.01 -3.62
C ASP A 174 -3.20 12.97 -5.13
N PRO A 175 -4.21 12.99 -6.03
CA PRO A 175 -4.00 13.03 -7.49
C PRO A 175 -3.19 14.24 -7.99
N GLY A 176 -3.21 15.35 -7.26
CA GLY A 176 -2.40 16.53 -7.54
C GLY A 176 -0.91 16.26 -7.35
N ILE A 177 -0.56 15.49 -6.32
CA ILE A 177 0.84 15.15 -5.98
C ILE A 177 1.35 13.95 -6.78
N ASN A 178 0.53 12.91 -6.95
CA ASN A 178 0.91 11.74 -7.74
C ASN A 178 0.76 11.94 -9.27
N HIS A 179 0.23 13.10 -9.69
CA HIS A 179 0.01 13.53 -11.07
C HIS A 179 -0.97 12.69 -11.89
N GLY A 180 -1.81 11.86 -11.26
CA GLY A 180 -2.75 10.95 -11.92
C GLY A 180 -2.08 9.68 -12.45
N ILE A 181 -0.84 9.39 -12.05
CA ILE A 181 -0.07 8.25 -12.57
C ILE A 181 -0.75 6.91 -12.24
N PRO A 182 -1.20 6.65 -10.99
CA PRO A 182 -1.90 5.41 -10.67
C PRO A 182 -3.17 5.20 -11.52
N GLU A 183 -3.93 6.26 -11.76
CA GLU A 183 -5.18 6.23 -12.53
C GLU A 183 -4.93 5.85 -14.00
N GLU A 184 -3.84 6.32 -14.61
CA GLU A 184 -3.46 5.94 -15.97
C GLU A 184 -3.16 4.43 -16.10
N TYR A 185 -2.62 3.79 -15.07
CA TYR A 185 -2.45 2.34 -15.05
C TYR A 185 -3.77 1.60 -14.79
N GLN A 186 -4.65 2.14 -13.96
CA GLN A 186 -6.00 1.57 -13.76
C GLN A 186 -6.80 1.56 -15.06
N LEU A 187 -6.74 2.63 -15.85
CA LEU A 187 -7.37 2.71 -17.17
C LEU A 187 -6.85 1.64 -18.15
N ARG A 188 -5.64 1.12 -17.92
CA ARG A 188 -5.02 0.04 -18.69
C ARG A 188 -5.32 -1.36 -18.16
N GLY A 189 -6.11 -1.46 -17.09
CA GLY A 189 -6.53 -2.72 -16.50
C GLY A 189 -5.59 -3.29 -15.44
N PHE A 190 -4.62 -2.50 -14.96
CA PHE A 190 -3.76 -2.89 -13.84
C PHE A 190 -4.39 -2.43 -12.52
N PRO A 191 -4.81 -3.35 -11.62
CA PRO A 191 -5.27 -2.96 -10.29
C PRO A 191 -4.10 -2.37 -9.48
N ILE A 192 -4.42 -1.36 -8.69
CA ILE A 192 -3.45 -0.65 -7.85
C ILE A 192 -3.66 -1.06 -6.39
N VAL A 193 -2.57 -1.40 -5.72
CA VAL A 193 -2.51 -1.57 -4.27
C VAL A 193 -1.50 -0.60 -3.68
N SER A 194 -1.75 -0.13 -2.46
CA SER A 194 -0.82 0.71 -1.69
C SER A 194 -0.14 -0.09 -0.59
N VAL A 195 0.99 0.40 -0.07
CA VAL A 195 1.67 -0.19 1.09
C VAL A 195 0.71 -0.45 2.26
N ARG A 196 -0.20 0.50 2.54
CA ARG A 196 -1.16 0.40 3.65
C ARG A 196 -2.19 -0.71 3.42
N SER A 197 -2.53 -1.00 2.16
CA SER A 197 -3.49 -2.05 1.76
C SER A 197 -2.91 -3.47 1.75
N LEU A 198 -1.60 -3.63 1.90
CA LEU A 198 -1.01 -4.97 1.91
C LEU A 198 -1.48 -5.75 3.15
N PRO A 199 -1.95 -7.01 2.97
CA PRO A 199 -2.39 -7.84 4.09
C PRO A 199 -1.22 -8.19 5.00
N ARG A 200 -1.42 -8.05 6.32
CA ARG A 200 -0.37 -8.25 7.33
C ARG A 200 -0.59 -9.49 8.21
N HIS A 201 -1.68 -10.21 7.99
CA HIS A 201 -2.00 -11.39 8.80
C HIS A 201 -0.96 -12.50 8.58
N PRO A 202 -0.43 -13.13 9.66
CA PRO A 202 0.60 -14.16 9.56
C PRO A 202 0.23 -15.31 8.60
N GLU A 203 -1.03 -15.73 8.60
CA GLU A 203 -1.53 -16.78 7.69
C GLU A 203 -1.36 -16.42 6.20
N PHE A 204 -1.57 -15.15 5.86
CA PHE A 204 -1.41 -14.68 4.49
C PHE A 204 0.07 -14.56 4.13
N LEU A 205 0.89 -13.98 5.02
CA LEU A 205 2.32 -13.78 4.81
C LEU A 205 3.11 -15.09 4.74
N ALA A 206 2.70 -16.13 5.48
CA ALA A 206 3.34 -17.45 5.48
C ALA A 206 3.37 -18.14 4.10
N ARG A 207 2.62 -17.63 3.11
CA ARG A 207 2.64 -18.11 1.72
C ARG A 207 3.89 -17.69 0.95
N TYR A 208 4.49 -16.54 1.30
CA TYR A 208 5.58 -15.91 0.56
C TYR A 208 6.89 -15.83 1.34
N PHE A 209 6.83 -15.99 2.66
CA PHE A 209 7.99 -15.91 3.54
C PHE A 209 8.40 -17.30 4.05
N GLU A 210 9.70 -17.48 4.31
CA GLU A 210 10.25 -18.74 4.78
C GLU A 210 9.75 -19.09 6.19
N LYS A 211 9.58 -20.39 6.46
CA LYS A 211 9.16 -20.86 7.79
C LYS A 211 10.20 -20.45 8.84
N GLY A 212 9.75 -19.77 9.89
CA GLY A 212 10.61 -19.30 10.98
C GLY A 212 11.19 -17.90 10.79
N SER A 213 11.00 -17.28 9.62
CA SER A 213 11.30 -15.85 9.43
C SER A 213 10.19 -14.98 10.03
N ASN A 214 10.53 -13.76 10.48
CA ASN A 214 9.53 -12.74 10.81
C ASN A 214 9.22 -11.90 9.55
N PRO A 215 8.02 -12.02 8.94
CA PRO A 215 7.68 -11.28 7.72
C PRO A 215 7.57 -9.77 7.90
N LEU A 216 7.38 -9.28 9.13
CA LEU A 216 7.23 -7.85 9.43
C LEU A 216 8.53 -7.21 9.92
N ASP A 217 9.64 -7.96 9.90
CA ASP A 217 10.98 -7.47 10.21
C ASP A 217 11.73 -7.10 8.91
N ILE A 218 12.51 -6.03 8.96
CA ILE A 218 13.35 -5.55 7.85
C ILE A 218 14.82 -5.35 8.25
N ASN A 219 15.22 -5.72 9.47
CA ASN A 219 16.59 -5.51 9.95
C ASN A 219 17.64 -6.32 9.18
N ASP A 220 17.24 -7.35 8.44
CA ASP A 220 18.08 -8.10 7.51
C ASP A 220 18.55 -7.25 6.32
N VAL A 221 17.78 -6.22 5.94
CA VAL A 221 18.08 -5.33 4.80
C VAL A 221 18.32 -3.88 5.22
N TRP A 222 17.73 -3.44 6.33
CA TRP A 222 17.86 -2.07 6.84
C TRP A 222 17.78 -2.01 8.36
N PRO A 223 18.93 -2.10 9.06
CA PRO A 223 18.99 -1.98 10.52
C PRO A 223 18.63 -0.57 11.05
N GLU A 224 18.96 0.48 10.29
CA GLU A 224 18.86 1.88 10.73
C GLU A 224 17.51 2.53 10.35
N ASN A 225 16.42 1.85 10.70
CA ASN A 225 15.07 2.11 10.18
C ASN A 225 14.20 3.04 11.06
N TYR A 226 14.72 4.21 11.44
CA TYR A 226 14.06 5.16 12.35
C TYR A 226 12.75 5.79 11.84
N SER A 227 12.59 5.92 10.52
CA SER A 227 11.42 6.56 9.93
C SER A 227 10.35 5.54 9.56
N ALA A 228 9.16 5.68 10.15
CA ALA A 228 8.05 4.75 9.97
C ALA A 228 7.72 4.53 8.48
N ASN A 229 7.51 5.61 7.74
CA ASN A 229 7.08 5.52 6.34
C ASN A 229 8.18 4.97 5.43
N SER A 230 9.45 5.24 5.72
CA SER A 230 10.56 4.69 4.94
C SER A 230 10.72 3.20 5.22
N ALA A 231 10.64 2.79 6.49
CA ALA A 231 10.66 1.38 6.89
C ALA A 231 9.52 0.59 6.21
N GLN A 232 8.29 1.13 6.25
CA GLN A 232 7.14 0.54 5.57
C GLN A 232 7.33 0.42 4.06
N LYS A 233 7.94 1.43 3.43
CA LYS A 233 8.27 1.41 1.99
C LYS A 233 9.23 0.27 1.66
N VAL A 234 10.30 0.11 2.43
CA VAL A 234 11.28 -0.98 2.25
C VAL A 234 10.67 -2.35 2.50
N TRP A 235 9.84 -2.49 3.55
CA TRP A 235 9.08 -3.71 3.77
C TRP A 235 8.18 -4.07 2.58
N ALA A 236 7.51 -3.07 1.99
CA ALA A 236 6.63 -3.29 0.84
C ALA A 236 7.39 -3.81 -0.38
N VAL A 237 8.63 -3.34 -0.59
CA VAL A 237 9.53 -3.85 -1.65
C VAL A 237 9.98 -5.28 -1.34
N LYS A 238 10.38 -5.55 -0.09
CA LYS A 238 10.73 -6.90 0.38
C LYS A 238 9.57 -7.89 0.19
N TYR A 239 8.33 -7.43 0.41
CA TYR A 239 7.12 -8.19 0.17
C TYR A 239 6.89 -8.44 -1.32
N ALA A 240 6.96 -7.41 -2.17
CA ALA A 240 6.78 -7.53 -3.62
C ALA A 240 7.81 -8.45 -4.27
N ALA A 241 9.06 -8.40 -3.81
CA ALA A 241 10.15 -9.26 -4.25
C ALA A 241 9.86 -10.77 -4.10
N ARG A 242 8.89 -11.15 -3.27
CA ARG A 242 8.48 -12.53 -3.01
C ARG A 242 7.14 -12.90 -3.64
N HIS A 243 6.51 -11.96 -4.36
CA HIS A 243 5.16 -12.14 -4.89
C HIS A 243 5.14 -12.02 -6.42
N PRO A 244 4.92 -13.11 -7.18
CA PRO A 244 5.11 -13.13 -8.64
C PRO A 244 4.14 -12.22 -9.41
N ASN A 245 2.94 -12.02 -8.87
CA ASN A 245 1.90 -11.17 -9.47
C ASN A 245 1.96 -9.69 -9.05
N ILE A 246 3.02 -9.24 -8.39
CA ILE A 246 3.18 -7.83 -7.99
C ILE A 246 4.29 -7.17 -8.81
N ALA A 247 3.99 -5.98 -9.32
CA ALA A 247 4.94 -5.08 -9.91
C ALA A 247 5.04 -3.78 -9.09
N LEU A 248 6.19 -3.14 -9.08
CA LEU A 248 6.48 -1.96 -8.23
C LEU A 248 6.42 -0.66 -9.01
N LEU A 249 5.65 0.30 -8.51
CA LEU A 249 5.68 1.69 -8.95
C LEU A 249 6.16 2.57 -7.78
N ASP A 250 7.38 3.09 -7.89
CA ASP A 250 7.96 3.97 -6.88
C ASP A 250 7.65 5.44 -7.18
N LEU A 251 6.87 6.06 -6.29
CA LEU A 251 6.57 7.48 -6.35
C LEU A 251 7.38 8.21 -5.29
N SER A 252 8.22 9.14 -5.75
CA SER A 252 8.95 10.04 -4.86
C SER A 252 8.79 11.48 -5.33
N SER A 253 8.51 12.36 -4.38
CA SER A 253 8.39 13.79 -4.64
C SER A 253 9.76 14.48 -4.61
N PHE A 254 9.91 15.53 -5.41
CA PHE A 254 11.12 16.32 -5.47
C PHE A 254 11.55 16.81 -4.08
N LYS A 255 12.85 16.68 -3.79
CA LYS A 255 13.49 16.98 -2.50
C LYS A 255 12.97 16.16 -1.31
N CYS A 256 12.46 14.94 -1.53
CA CYS A 256 12.16 14.05 -0.41
C CYS A 256 13.44 13.43 0.18
N GLY A 257 14.00 14.09 1.21
CA GLY A 257 15.23 13.61 1.86
C GLY A 257 15.13 12.25 2.54
N HIS A 258 13.93 11.79 2.90
CA HIS A 258 13.72 10.46 3.50
C HIS A 258 13.63 9.34 2.47
N ASP A 259 13.34 9.65 1.20
CA ASP A 259 13.34 8.68 0.11
C ASP A 259 14.74 8.50 -0.47
N SER A 260 15.57 9.55 -0.51
CA SER A 260 16.95 9.50 -0.99
C SER A 260 17.80 8.33 -0.43
N PRO A 261 17.86 8.07 0.89
CA PRO A 261 18.65 6.94 1.41
C PRO A 261 18.03 5.56 1.09
N THR A 262 16.76 5.51 0.67
CA THR A 262 16.08 4.25 0.34
C THR A 262 16.31 3.79 -1.09
N TYR A 263 16.68 4.68 -2.02
CA TYR A 263 16.74 4.34 -3.44
C TYR A 263 17.71 3.20 -3.73
N GLY A 264 18.97 3.32 -3.32
CA GLY A 264 19.97 2.27 -3.57
C GLY A 264 19.61 0.93 -2.91
N LEU A 265 18.95 0.97 -1.75
CA LEU A 265 18.46 -0.22 -1.07
C LEU A 265 17.31 -0.88 -1.83
N ILE A 266 16.32 -0.09 -2.27
CA ILE A 266 15.18 -0.55 -3.05
C ILE A 266 15.66 -1.15 -4.37
N ASP A 267 16.51 -0.43 -5.09
CA ASP A 267 17.08 -0.88 -6.37
C ASP A 267 17.83 -2.22 -6.18
N SER A 268 18.62 -2.36 -5.11
CA SER A 268 19.32 -3.63 -4.80
C SER A 268 18.38 -4.81 -4.56
N ILE A 269 17.26 -4.59 -3.85
CA ILE A 269 16.26 -5.65 -3.61
C ILE A 269 15.54 -6.02 -4.91
N VAL A 270 15.15 -5.00 -5.69
CA VAL A 270 14.46 -5.16 -6.97
C VAL A 270 15.34 -5.93 -7.97
N ASP A 271 16.61 -5.56 -8.09
CA ASP A 271 17.57 -6.20 -8.98
C ASP A 271 17.83 -7.64 -8.55
N ALA A 272 18.00 -7.91 -7.26
CA ALA A 272 18.19 -9.27 -6.77
C ALA A 272 16.97 -10.18 -7.04
N ALA A 273 15.76 -9.63 -6.93
CA ALA A 273 14.51 -10.37 -7.12
C ALA A 273 13.98 -10.35 -8.56
N GLN A 274 14.59 -9.55 -9.46
CA GLN A 274 14.11 -9.31 -10.83
C GLN A 274 12.62 -8.90 -10.86
N THR A 275 12.20 -8.11 -9.87
CA THR A 275 10.80 -7.64 -9.77
C THR A 275 10.55 -6.53 -10.78
N PRO A 276 9.47 -6.57 -11.58
CA PRO A 276 9.16 -5.47 -12.49
C PRO A 276 9.03 -4.15 -11.73
N TYR A 277 9.80 -3.13 -12.12
CA TYR A 277 9.93 -1.90 -11.36
C TYR A 277 9.96 -0.67 -12.26
N ALA A 278 9.25 0.38 -11.84
CA ALA A 278 9.34 1.70 -12.43
C ALA A 278 9.47 2.78 -11.35
N ALA A 279 10.52 3.58 -11.44
CA ALA A 279 10.71 4.76 -10.62
C ALA A 279 10.13 6.02 -11.29
N GLN A 280 9.24 6.70 -10.59
CA GLN A 280 8.77 8.05 -10.86
C GLN A 280 9.22 8.95 -9.71
N HIS A 281 10.53 9.20 -9.68
CA HIS A 281 11.13 10.12 -8.73
C HIS A 281 11.04 11.56 -9.23
N ASP A 282 11.20 12.48 -8.29
CA ASP A 282 11.21 13.93 -8.54
C ASP A 282 9.88 14.48 -9.09
N LEU A 283 8.76 13.95 -8.61
CA LEU A 283 7.45 14.54 -8.85
C LEU A 283 7.40 15.95 -8.25
N ASP A 284 7.05 16.95 -9.06
CA ASP A 284 7.12 18.36 -8.71
C ASP A 284 5.99 19.19 -9.33
N ALA A 285 6.00 20.50 -9.09
CA ALA A 285 4.97 21.41 -9.59
C ALA A 285 4.97 21.56 -11.13
N ASN A 286 6.06 21.22 -11.83
CA ASN A 286 6.16 21.39 -13.28
C ASN A 286 5.35 20.34 -14.05
N ARG A 287 5.07 19.19 -13.42
CA ARG A 287 4.22 18.10 -13.95
C ARG A 287 4.45 17.83 -15.45
N PRO A 288 5.60 17.24 -15.84
CA PRO A 288 5.95 17.02 -17.24
C PRO A 288 5.10 15.90 -17.88
N ALA A 289 3.84 16.21 -18.22
CA ALA A 289 2.82 15.24 -18.61
C ALA A 289 3.21 14.38 -19.84
N GLY A 290 3.94 14.95 -20.81
CA GLY A 290 4.42 14.22 -21.98
C GLY A 290 5.41 13.10 -21.60
N SER A 291 6.40 13.41 -20.76
CA SER A 291 7.39 12.44 -20.27
C SER A 291 6.71 11.35 -19.43
N ILE A 292 5.81 11.75 -18.52
CA ILE A 292 5.04 10.83 -17.68
C ILE A 292 4.25 9.84 -18.54
N LYS A 293 3.51 10.32 -19.56
CA LYS A 293 2.73 9.46 -20.46
C LYS A 293 3.59 8.44 -21.20
N ILE A 294 4.77 8.84 -21.66
CA ILE A 294 5.71 7.93 -22.33
C ILE A 294 6.17 6.85 -21.34
N ARG A 295 6.61 7.23 -20.14
CA ARG A 295 7.06 6.28 -19.11
C ARG A 295 5.96 5.29 -18.71
N VAL A 296 4.73 5.78 -18.51
CA VAL A 296 3.57 4.93 -18.21
C VAL A 296 3.31 3.93 -19.34
N LYS A 297 3.35 4.38 -20.60
CA LYS A 297 3.17 3.50 -21.76
C LYS A 297 4.26 2.43 -21.83
N THR A 298 5.52 2.82 -21.66
CA THR A 298 6.66 1.89 -21.69
C THR A 298 6.56 0.85 -20.59
N TYR A 299 6.27 1.28 -19.36
CA TYR A 299 6.14 0.33 -18.25
C TYR A 299 4.91 -0.57 -18.40
N SER A 300 3.78 -0.04 -18.89
CA SER A 300 2.59 -0.85 -19.19
C SER A 300 2.90 -1.99 -20.17
N HIS A 301 3.74 -1.73 -21.18
CA HIS A 301 4.18 -2.79 -22.10
C HIS A 301 5.03 -3.84 -21.38
N SER A 302 5.97 -3.42 -20.52
CA SER A 302 6.76 -4.34 -19.70
C SER A 302 5.89 -5.20 -18.78
N LEU A 303 4.83 -4.62 -18.21
CA LEU A 303 3.86 -5.35 -17.38
C LEU A 303 3.10 -6.38 -18.19
N SER A 304 2.63 -6.04 -19.41
CA SER A 304 1.96 -7.01 -20.28
C SER A 304 2.85 -8.21 -20.61
N MET A 305 4.13 -7.97 -20.94
CA MET A 305 5.09 -9.06 -21.19
C MET A 305 5.30 -9.95 -19.96
N HIS A 306 5.38 -9.36 -18.76
CA HIS A 306 5.49 -10.13 -17.52
C HIS A 306 4.22 -10.95 -17.26
N GLN A 307 3.04 -10.41 -17.61
CA GLN A 307 1.77 -11.12 -17.44
C GLN A 307 1.70 -12.33 -18.37
N GLU A 308 2.07 -12.17 -19.64
CA GLU A 308 2.17 -13.26 -20.61
C GLU A 308 3.12 -14.37 -20.10
N ALA A 309 4.26 -14.00 -19.50
CA ALA A 309 5.18 -14.96 -18.90
C ALA A 309 4.57 -15.74 -17.72
N LEU A 310 3.74 -15.10 -16.89
CA LEU A 310 3.02 -15.77 -15.80
C LEU A 310 1.97 -16.75 -16.35
N GLU A 311 1.22 -16.34 -17.37
CA GLU A 311 0.24 -17.18 -18.05
C GLU A 311 0.90 -18.42 -18.69
N ASP A 312 2.04 -18.24 -19.35
CA ASP A 312 2.84 -19.33 -19.93
C ASP A 312 3.34 -20.33 -18.89
N VAL A 313 3.84 -19.84 -17.74
CA VAL A 313 4.29 -20.68 -16.64
C VAL A 313 3.12 -21.47 -16.04
N ALA A 314 1.96 -20.84 -15.89
CA ALA A 314 0.75 -21.50 -15.41
C ALA A 314 0.29 -22.60 -16.38
N ALA A 315 0.24 -22.31 -17.69
CA ALA A 315 -0.15 -23.27 -18.72
C ALA A 315 0.80 -24.49 -18.75
N LYS A 316 2.12 -24.26 -18.69
CA LYS A 316 3.13 -25.34 -18.63
C LYS A 316 2.97 -26.20 -17.38
N LYS A 317 2.65 -25.59 -16.23
CA LYS A 317 2.43 -26.31 -14.97
C LYS A 317 1.17 -27.17 -15.03
N GLU A 318 0.10 -26.67 -15.63
CA GLU A 318 -1.13 -27.42 -15.85
C GLU A 318 -0.90 -28.60 -16.80
N GLU A 319 -0.20 -28.38 -17.91
CA GLU A 319 0.17 -29.45 -18.85
C GLU A 319 1.03 -30.52 -18.18
N LEU A 320 2.04 -30.14 -17.40
CA LEU A 320 2.88 -31.06 -16.66
C LEU A 320 2.07 -31.90 -15.66
N SER A 321 1.18 -31.27 -14.90
CA SER A 321 0.28 -31.94 -13.95
C SER A 321 -0.60 -32.99 -14.67
N ARG A 322 -1.19 -32.60 -15.81
CA ARG A 322 -1.96 -33.51 -16.66
C ARG A 322 -1.13 -34.70 -17.13
N ASN A 323 0.09 -34.46 -17.60
CA ASN A 323 0.98 -35.52 -18.09
C ASN A 323 1.39 -36.49 -16.97
N ILE A 324 1.65 -35.97 -15.76
CA ILE A 324 1.93 -36.80 -14.57
C ILE A 324 0.72 -37.69 -14.23
N ASP A 325 -0.49 -37.14 -14.21
CA ASP A 325 -1.70 -37.91 -13.91
C ASP A 325 -1.98 -38.99 -14.95
N VAL A 326 -1.79 -38.68 -16.24
CA VAL A 326 -1.89 -39.66 -17.33
C VAL A 326 -0.88 -40.79 -17.15
N LYS A 327 0.39 -40.46 -16.87
CA LYS A 327 1.44 -41.48 -16.68
C LYS A 327 1.21 -42.31 -15.42
N ARG A 328 0.73 -41.68 -14.35
CA ARG A 328 0.36 -42.37 -13.10
C ARG A 328 -0.79 -43.35 -13.34
N LEU A 329 -1.79 -42.97 -14.13
CA LEU A 329 -2.89 -43.85 -14.51
C LEU A 329 -2.39 -45.05 -15.34
N GLU A 330 -1.47 -44.82 -16.28
CA GLU A 330 -0.86 -45.89 -17.08
C GLU A 330 -0.11 -46.90 -16.19
N LEU A 331 0.71 -46.41 -15.26
CA LEU A 331 1.46 -47.24 -14.31
C LEU A 331 0.53 -48.05 -13.38
N LEU A 332 -0.55 -47.45 -12.88
CA LEU A 332 -1.53 -48.17 -12.05
C LEU A 332 -2.25 -49.27 -12.83
N ARG A 333 -2.62 -49.00 -14.09
CA ARG A 333 -3.22 -50.01 -15.00
C ARG A 333 -2.25 -51.14 -15.32
N LEU A 334 -0.95 -50.85 -15.45
CA LEU A 334 0.09 -51.85 -15.65
C LEU A 334 0.26 -52.72 -14.39
N LYS A 335 0.30 -52.11 -13.20
CA LYS A 335 0.33 -52.82 -11.91
C LYS A 335 -0.90 -53.74 -11.74
N LYS A 336 -2.09 -53.26 -12.11
CA LYS A 336 -3.32 -54.09 -12.11
C LYS A 336 -3.17 -55.32 -12.99
N ARG A 337 -2.65 -55.16 -14.22
CA ARG A 337 -2.40 -56.28 -15.15
C ARG A 337 -1.41 -57.30 -14.57
N GLN A 338 -0.34 -56.84 -13.93
CA GLN A 338 0.65 -57.72 -13.27
C GLN A 338 0.05 -58.49 -12.09
N LEU A 339 -0.79 -57.85 -11.27
CA LEU A 339 -1.48 -58.53 -10.16
C LEU A 339 -2.49 -59.57 -10.65
N GLN A 340 -3.22 -59.26 -11.72
CA GLN A 340 -4.13 -60.21 -12.36
C GLN A 340 -3.39 -61.45 -12.89
N GLN A 341 -2.20 -61.29 -13.49
CA GLN A 341 -1.35 -62.41 -13.91
C GLN A 341 -0.93 -63.29 -12.72
N ARG A 342 -0.79 -62.71 -11.53
CA ARG A 342 -0.46 -63.42 -10.28
C ARG A 342 -1.69 -63.90 -9.51
N GLN A 343 -2.90 -63.79 -10.09
CA GLN A 343 -4.19 -64.09 -9.46
C GLN A 343 -4.47 -63.34 -8.14
N LEU A 344 -3.78 -62.22 -7.90
CA LEU A 344 -3.98 -61.36 -6.74
C LEU A 344 -4.98 -60.24 -7.09
N ARG A 345 -6.00 -60.04 -6.25
CA ARG A 345 -6.96 -58.93 -6.38
C ARG A 345 -6.69 -57.86 -5.33
N ASP A 346 -6.67 -56.60 -5.77
CA ASP A 346 -6.52 -55.43 -4.91
C ASP A 346 -7.65 -54.44 -5.24
N SER A 347 -8.66 -54.36 -4.36
CA SER A 347 -9.82 -53.47 -4.50
C SER A 347 -9.46 -51.99 -4.30
N VAL A 348 -8.42 -51.70 -3.50
CA VAL A 348 -7.94 -50.34 -3.26
C VAL A 348 -7.24 -49.79 -4.51
N LEU A 349 -6.48 -50.64 -5.20
CA LEU A 349 -5.87 -50.28 -6.48
C LEU A 349 -6.93 -49.94 -7.54
N GLN A 350 -8.04 -50.68 -7.57
CA GLN A 350 -9.13 -50.43 -8.51
C GLN A 350 -9.78 -49.06 -8.26
N ALA A 351 -10.11 -48.75 -7.00
CA ALA A 351 -10.69 -47.46 -6.64
C ALA A 351 -9.77 -46.28 -7.03
N ARG A 352 -8.44 -46.41 -6.82
CA ARG A 352 -7.45 -45.40 -7.23
C ARG A 352 -7.37 -45.21 -8.75
N ILE A 353 -7.53 -46.30 -9.52
CA ILE A 353 -7.55 -46.22 -10.98
C ILE A 353 -8.80 -45.48 -11.44
N ASP A 354 -9.95 -45.76 -10.83
CA ASP A 354 -11.22 -45.16 -11.23
C ASP A 354 -11.27 -43.67 -10.89
N ASP A 355 -10.82 -43.28 -9.69
CA ASP A 355 -10.68 -41.88 -9.28
C ASP A 355 -9.75 -41.08 -10.22
N LEU A 356 -8.55 -41.62 -10.48
CA LEU A 356 -7.60 -40.96 -11.37
C LEU A 356 -8.06 -40.97 -12.83
N ALA A 357 -8.78 -42.00 -13.28
CA ALA A 357 -9.35 -42.03 -14.62
C ALA A 357 -10.44 -40.95 -14.79
N ASN A 358 -11.28 -40.74 -13.78
CA ASN A 358 -12.27 -39.67 -13.77
C ASN A 358 -11.59 -38.29 -13.83
N LYS A 359 -10.53 -38.09 -13.03
CA LYS A 359 -9.72 -36.86 -13.05
C LYS A 359 -9.06 -36.61 -14.42
N VAL A 360 -8.50 -37.64 -15.04
CA VAL A 360 -7.91 -37.52 -16.39
C VAL A 360 -8.97 -37.25 -17.45
N ALA A 361 -10.17 -37.83 -17.31
CA ALA A 361 -11.29 -37.59 -18.21
C ALA A 361 -11.78 -36.13 -18.12
N SER A 362 -11.82 -35.53 -16.92
CA SER A 362 -12.22 -34.13 -16.76
C SER A 362 -11.31 -33.14 -17.50
N TYR A 363 -10.01 -33.45 -17.65
CA TYR A 363 -9.10 -32.60 -18.42
C TYR A 363 -9.45 -32.51 -19.91
N ARG A 364 -10.05 -33.56 -20.50
CA ARG A 364 -10.44 -33.59 -21.92
C ARG A 364 -11.69 -32.75 -22.22
N VAL A 365 -12.54 -32.52 -21.22
CA VAL A 365 -13.75 -31.71 -21.36
C VAL A 365 -13.41 -30.22 -21.30
N ALA A 366 -12.45 -29.84 -20.44
CA ALA A 366 -12.03 -28.44 -20.29
C ALA A 366 -11.40 -27.84 -21.56
N THR A 367 -10.68 -28.64 -22.36
CA THR A 367 -10.06 -28.18 -23.63
C THR A 367 -11.06 -27.79 -24.73
N GLY A 368 -12.36 -28.05 -24.55
CA GLY A 368 -13.42 -27.68 -25.51
C GLY A 368 -14.18 -26.40 -25.17
N ALA A 369 -13.93 -25.78 -24.01
CA ALA A 369 -14.54 -24.50 -23.66
C ALA A 369 -13.65 -23.36 -24.16
N GLU A 370 -14.14 -22.57 -25.13
CA GLU A 370 -13.52 -21.30 -25.49
C GLU A 370 -13.39 -20.43 -24.23
N VAL A 371 -12.14 -20.13 -23.87
CA VAL A 371 -11.85 -19.12 -22.84
C VAL A 371 -12.29 -17.79 -23.41
N ALA A 372 -13.41 -17.27 -22.93
CA ALA A 372 -13.88 -15.94 -23.29
C ALA A 372 -12.73 -14.93 -23.04
N PRO A 373 -12.44 -14.01 -23.99
CA PRO A 373 -11.36 -13.05 -23.82
C PRO A 373 -11.55 -12.29 -22.52
N ALA A 374 -10.48 -12.19 -21.72
CA ALA A 374 -10.47 -11.43 -20.49
C ALA A 374 -10.96 -10.01 -20.81
N ALA A 375 -12.12 -9.63 -20.26
CA ALA A 375 -12.71 -8.34 -20.54
C ALA A 375 -11.70 -7.24 -20.20
N HIS A 376 -11.36 -6.40 -21.19
CA HIS A 376 -10.68 -5.13 -20.97
C HIS A 376 -11.60 -4.23 -20.14
N GLY A 377 -11.53 -4.41 -18.82
CA GLY A 377 -12.37 -3.73 -17.85
C GLY A 377 -11.74 -3.80 -16.47
N LEU A 378 -12.19 -2.91 -15.58
CA LEU A 378 -11.80 -2.88 -14.17
C LEU A 378 -11.94 -4.28 -13.56
N VAL A 379 -10.94 -4.71 -12.78
CA VAL A 379 -10.93 -6.02 -12.12
C VAL A 379 -12.17 -6.14 -11.23
N ASN A 380 -13.06 -7.07 -11.55
CA ASN A 380 -14.19 -7.40 -10.68
C ASN A 380 -13.64 -8.11 -9.44
N LEU A 381 -13.61 -7.39 -8.30
CA LEU A 381 -13.03 -7.90 -7.06
C LEU A 381 -13.78 -9.15 -6.58
N LYS A 382 -13.04 -10.24 -6.39
CA LYS A 382 -13.55 -11.50 -5.82
C LYS A 382 -12.75 -11.82 -4.56
N ARG A 383 -13.39 -12.43 -3.57
CA ARG A 383 -12.79 -12.95 -2.34
C ARG A 383 -12.81 -14.47 -2.39
N LYS A 384 -11.73 -15.12 -1.95
CA LYS A 384 -11.70 -16.58 -1.81
C LYS A 384 -12.58 -17.02 -0.64
N GLY A 385 -13.60 -17.83 -0.91
CA GLY A 385 -14.46 -18.44 0.10
C GLY A 385 -13.75 -19.59 0.84
N PRO A 386 -14.35 -20.12 1.92
CA PRO A 386 -13.76 -21.21 2.73
C PRO A 386 -13.45 -22.49 1.93
N GLY A 387 -14.18 -22.72 0.83
CA GLY A 387 -13.99 -23.85 -0.09
C GLY A 387 -13.02 -23.58 -1.26
N GLY A 388 -12.39 -22.41 -1.32
CA GLY A 388 -11.44 -22.05 -2.38
C GLY A 388 -12.04 -21.40 -3.64
N GLU A 389 -13.37 -21.30 -3.74
CA GLU A 389 -14.07 -20.60 -4.83
C GLU A 389 -13.98 -19.07 -4.68
N LEU A 390 -13.88 -18.36 -5.81
CA LEU A 390 -13.83 -16.89 -5.86
C LEU A 390 -15.26 -16.31 -5.89
N VAL A 391 -15.68 -15.65 -4.81
CA VAL A 391 -17.00 -15.02 -4.66
C VAL A 391 -16.89 -13.51 -4.82
N ALA A 392 -17.80 -12.87 -5.57
CA ALA A 392 -17.78 -11.41 -5.75
C ALA A 392 -17.83 -10.67 -4.40
N LEU A 393 -17.00 -9.63 -4.25
CA LEU A 393 -17.05 -8.75 -3.08
C LEU A 393 -18.37 -7.98 -3.11
N SER A 394 -19.33 -8.38 -2.27
CA SER A 394 -20.56 -7.64 -2.03
C SER A 394 -20.21 -6.21 -1.62
N LYS A 395 -20.80 -5.21 -2.28
CA LYS A 395 -20.82 -3.82 -1.81
C LYS A 395 -21.56 -3.81 -0.47
N ARG A 396 -20.87 -4.04 0.63
CA ARG A 396 -21.47 -3.83 1.96
C ARG A 396 -21.85 -2.36 2.06
N SER A 397 -23.15 -2.11 2.19
CA SER A 397 -23.67 -0.83 2.64
C SER A 397 -23.03 -0.50 3.98
N ALA A 398 -22.56 0.73 4.13
CA ALA A 398 -22.05 1.25 5.38
C ALA A 398 -23.18 1.27 6.42
N SER A 399 -23.32 0.19 7.18
CA SER A 399 -24.04 0.18 8.46
C SER A 399 -23.61 -1.05 9.27
N VAL A 400 -22.52 -0.91 10.02
CA VAL A 400 -22.25 -1.80 11.15
C VAL A 400 -22.35 -0.93 12.39
N ALA A 401 -23.44 -1.09 13.13
CA ALA A 401 -23.57 -0.56 14.49
C ALA A 401 -22.56 -1.30 15.39
N PRO A 402 -21.90 -0.61 16.34
CA PRO A 402 -20.95 -1.25 17.23
C PRO A 402 -21.69 -2.20 18.18
N ALA A 403 -21.20 -3.44 18.28
CA ALA A 403 -21.56 -4.36 19.35
C ALA A 403 -21.04 -3.79 20.68
N ALA A 404 -21.93 -3.65 21.66
CA ALA A 404 -21.57 -3.24 23.01
C ALA A 404 -20.65 -4.29 23.67
N PRO A 405 -19.65 -3.88 24.47
CA PRO A 405 -18.88 -4.83 25.26
C PRO A 405 -19.76 -5.39 26.39
N ALA A 406 -19.61 -6.69 26.63
CA ALA A 406 -20.08 -7.34 27.85
C ALA A 406 -19.32 -6.77 29.06
N GLU A 407 -20.06 -6.68 30.18
CA GLU A 407 -19.72 -6.03 31.47
C GLU A 407 -18.32 -6.27 32.03
#